data_AF-A0A2E8GYI0-F1
#
_entry.id   AF-A0A2E8GYI0-F1
#
_cell.length_a   1.000
_cell.length_b   1.000
_cell.length_c   1.000
_cell.angle_alpha   90.00
_cell.angle_beta   90.00
_cell.angle_gamma   90.00
#
_symmetry.space_group_name_H-M   'P 1'
#
loop_
_entity.id
_entity.type
_entity.pdbx_description
1 polymer ?
#
loop_
_entity_poly.entity_id
_entity_poly.type
_entity_poly.pdbx_seq_one_letter_code
_entity_poly.pdbx_strand_id
1 'polypeptide(L)'
;MLRELVGRLFGFDKEILGLRDKVRELSWDDAYGVYTRPAFLQFAQIMPRARRIIAFIDRDDIHRLDQELGYAEVDRRVQATFSVPFRRSDIVAPWYSGDELVILFDSERIGAERKMEELAVAAAAEGLSFKFDIGEWDVGKEPVDDVIEGLTRNVMLQKTDEEQKSRR
;
A
#
# COMPACT_ATOMS: atom_id res chain seq x y z
N MET A 1 17.18 -15.51 -43.56
CA MET A 1 18.02 -15.24 -42.36
C MET A 1 17.86 -13.83 -41.80
N LEU A 2 18.32 -12.73 -42.43
CA LEU A 2 18.21 -11.38 -41.83
C LEU A 2 16.74 -10.93 -41.60
N ARG A 3 15.85 -11.22 -42.55
CA ARG A 3 14.40 -10.92 -42.44
C ARG A 3 13.68 -11.68 -41.33
N GLU A 4 14.09 -12.92 -41.04
CA GLU A 4 13.49 -13.73 -39.96
C GLU A 4 14.01 -13.31 -38.58
N LEU A 5 15.28 -12.87 -38.51
CA LEU A 5 15.86 -12.32 -37.29
C LEU A 5 15.19 -10.99 -36.92
N VAL A 6 14.99 -10.13 -37.93
CA VAL A 6 14.30 -8.84 -37.80
C VAL A 6 12.82 -9.05 -37.42
N GLY A 7 12.12 -9.99 -38.06
CA GLY A 7 10.74 -10.34 -37.69
C GLY A 7 10.60 -10.90 -36.27
N ARG A 8 11.60 -11.67 -35.79
CA ARG A 8 11.67 -12.11 -34.38
C ARG A 8 11.95 -10.95 -33.42
N LEU A 9 12.93 -10.10 -33.72
CA LEU A 9 13.27 -8.92 -32.91
C LEU A 9 12.09 -7.95 -32.77
N PHE A 10 11.43 -7.58 -33.87
CA PHE A 10 10.26 -6.70 -33.84
C PHE A 10 9.00 -7.39 -33.24
N GLY A 11 8.89 -8.72 -33.35
CA GLY A 11 7.86 -9.50 -32.68
C GLY A 11 8.04 -9.47 -31.15
N PHE A 12 9.27 -9.64 -30.69
CA PHE A 12 9.60 -9.55 -29.27
C PHE A 12 9.41 -8.13 -28.72
N ASP A 13 9.74 -7.08 -29.45
CA ASP A 13 9.49 -5.70 -28.98
C ASP A 13 7.99 -5.46 -28.74
N LYS A 14 7.13 -5.95 -29.64
CA LYS A 14 5.67 -5.84 -29.48
C LYS A 14 5.16 -6.68 -28.31
N GLU A 15 5.68 -7.90 -28.13
CA GLU A 15 5.35 -8.75 -26.98
C GLU A 15 5.83 -8.14 -25.66
N ILE A 16 7.05 -7.58 -25.62
CA ILE A 16 7.61 -6.89 -24.46
C ILE A 16 6.77 -5.66 -24.11
N LEU A 17 6.36 -4.87 -25.09
CA LEU A 17 5.47 -3.73 -24.89
C LEU A 17 4.10 -4.20 -24.36
N GLY A 18 3.51 -5.24 -24.96
CA GLY A 18 2.25 -5.82 -24.49
C GLY A 18 2.34 -6.38 -23.07
N LEU A 19 3.46 -7.02 -22.71
CA LEU A 19 3.74 -7.49 -21.35
C LEU A 19 3.89 -6.31 -20.37
N ARG A 20 4.55 -5.23 -20.77
CA ARG A 20 4.67 -4.01 -19.95
C ARG A 20 3.32 -3.37 -19.69
N ASP A 21 2.46 -3.29 -20.71
CA ASP A 21 1.10 -2.76 -20.57
C ASP A 21 0.27 -3.65 -19.64
N LYS A 22 0.40 -4.98 -19.78
CA LYS A 22 -0.28 -5.93 -18.87
C LYS A 22 0.23 -5.86 -17.44
N VAL A 23 1.55 -5.73 -17.24
CA VAL A 23 2.13 -5.50 -15.92
C VAL A 23 1.59 -4.21 -15.33
N ARG A 24 1.54 -3.13 -16.11
CA ARG A 24 1.02 -1.84 -15.64
C ARG A 24 -0.46 -1.94 -15.23
N GLU A 25 -1.28 -2.58 -16.05
CA GLU A 25 -2.71 -2.84 -15.77
C GLU A 25 -2.90 -3.64 -14.49
N LEU A 26 -2.04 -4.65 -14.24
CA LEU A 26 -2.10 -5.47 -13.03
C LEU A 26 -1.40 -4.85 -11.82
N SER A 27 -0.61 -3.79 -12.02
CA SER A 27 0.16 -3.14 -10.96
C SER A 27 -0.62 -2.06 -10.23
N TRP A 28 -1.75 -1.63 -10.77
CA TRP A 28 -2.54 -0.53 -10.25
C TRP A 28 -3.97 -1.02 -9.96
N ASP A 29 -4.48 -0.66 -8.79
CA ASP A 29 -5.85 -0.89 -8.39
C ASP A 29 -6.65 0.40 -8.63
N ASP A 30 -7.50 0.40 -9.65
CA ASP A 30 -8.33 1.56 -10.01
C ASP A 30 -9.42 1.87 -8.99
N ALA A 31 -9.88 0.89 -8.22
CA ALA A 31 -10.94 1.10 -7.22
C ALA A 31 -10.42 1.96 -6.07
N TYR A 32 -9.19 1.69 -5.64
CA TYR A 32 -8.54 2.42 -4.55
C TYR A 32 -7.59 3.52 -5.01
N GLY A 33 -7.21 3.54 -6.29
CA GLY A 33 -6.24 4.50 -6.83
C GLY A 33 -4.84 4.33 -6.25
N VAL A 34 -4.40 3.08 -6.05
CA VAL A 34 -3.10 2.73 -5.43
C VAL A 34 -2.44 1.57 -6.17
N TYR A 35 -1.21 1.20 -5.81
CA TYR A 35 -0.56 0.01 -6.38
C TYR A 35 -1.16 -1.26 -5.82
N THR A 36 -1.09 -2.36 -6.57
CA THR A 36 -1.42 -3.68 -6.04
C THR A 36 -0.29 -4.23 -5.16
N ARG A 37 -0.60 -5.18 -4.27
CA ARG A 37 0.43 -5.84 -3.45
C ARG A 37 1.56 -6.46 -4.28
N PRO A 38 1.29 -7.21 -5.37
CA PRO A 38 2.37 -7.76 -6.19
C PRO A 38 3.29 -6.68 -6.76
N ALA A 39 2.74 -5.52 -7.16
CA ALA A 39 3.54 -4.39 -7.62
C ALA A 39 4.40 -3.81 -6.49
N PHE A 40 3.85 -3.63 -5.29
CA PHE A 40 4.60 -3.21 -4.11
C PHE A 40 5.81 -4.14 -3.85
N LEU A 41 5.58 -5.45 -3.84
CA LEU A 41 6.63 -6.44 -3.63
C LEU A 41 7.69 -6.39 -4.74
N GLN A 42 7.28 -6.17 -5.99
CA GLN A 42 8.21 -6.00 -7.10
C GLN A 42 9.08 -4.74 -6.92
N PHE A 43 8.49 -3.62 -6.52
CA PHE A 43 9.26 -2.40 -6.20
C PHE A 43 10.24 -2.63 -5.06
N ALA A 44 9.82 -3.33 -4.01
CA ALA A 44 10.69 -3.67 -2.89
C ALA A 44 11.88 -4.54 -3.33
N GLN A 45 11.66 -5.53 -4.21
CA GLN A 45 12.72 -6.41 -4.71
C GLN A 45 13.81 -5.70 -5.51
N ILE A 46 13.43 -4.68 -6.30
CA ILE A 46 14.37 -3.96 -7.17
C ILE A 46 14.94 -2.68 -6.52
N MET A 47 14.54 -2.38 -5.29
CA MET A 47 14.93 -1.13 -4.62
C MET A 47 16.43 -1.11 -4.30
N PRO A 48 17.15 -0.01 -4.57
CA PRO A 48 18.54 0.12 -4.16
C PRO A 48 18.71 0.05 -2.64
N ARG A 49 19.86 -0.49 -2.19
CA ARG A 49 20.19 -0.53 -0.75
C ARG A 49 20.15 0.86 -0.14
N ALA A 50 19.28 1.03 0.84
CA ALA A 50 19.08 2.25 1.60
C ALA A 50 18.20 1.94 2.80
N ARG A 51 18.10 2.90 3.73
CA ARG A 51 17.05 2.89 4.74
C ARG A 51 15.78 3.50 4.18
N ARG A 52 14.65 2.85 4.43
CA ARG A 52 13.30 3.29 4.01
C ARG A 52 12.37 3.27 5.21
N ILE A 53 11.30 4.04 5.13
CA ILE A 53 10.25 4.05 6.15
C ILE A 53 9.04 3.32 5.59
N ILE A 54 8.51 2.39 6.37
CA ILE A 54 7.30 1.62 6.06
C ILE A 54 6.26 1.95 7.12
N ALA A 55 5.02 2.18 6.70
CA ALA A 55 3.87 2.16 7.59
C ALA A 55 2.96 1.00 7.23
N PHE A 56 2.43 0.33 8.25
CA PHE A 56 1.32 -0.59 8.13
C PHE A 56 0.08 0.06 8.72
N ILE A 57 -1.05 -0.05 8.02
CA ILE A 57 -2.33 0.55 8.38
C ILE A 57 -3.37 -0.55 8.39
N ASP A 58 -4.20 -0.55 9.43
CA ASP A 58 -5.37 -1.39 9.54
C ASP A 58 -6.60 -0.50 9.80
N ARG A 59 -7.55 -0.51 8.86
CA ARG A 59 -8.78 0.30 8.93
C ARG A 59 -9.82 -0.35 9.83
N ASP A 60 -10.42 0.46 10.69
CA ASP A 60 -11.44 -0.03 11.62
C ASP A 60 -12.78 -0.24 10.90
N ASP A 61 -13.47 -1.32 11.24
CA ASP A 61 -14.89 -1.57 10.91
C ASP A 61 -15.28 -1.55 9.41
N ILE A 62 -14.34 -1.69 8.47
CA ILE A 62 -14.64 -1.65 7.02
C ILE A 62 -15.74 -2.64 6.64
N HIS A 63 -15.69 -3.88 7.12
CA HIS A 63 -16.72 -4.88 6.83
C HIS A 63 -18.10 -4.54 7.40
N ARG A 64 -18.16 -3.84 8.54
CA ARG A 64 -19.44 -3.37 9.11
C ARG A 64 -19.99 -2.23 8.27
N LEU A 65 -19.13 -1.28 7.88
CA LEU A 65 -19.48 -0.18 6.99
C LEU A 65 -19.96 -0.67 5.62
N ASP A 66 -19.34 -1.71 5.07
CA ASP A 66 -19.77 -2.34 3.81
C ASP A 66 -21.20 -2.87 3.91
N GLN A 67 -21.58 -3.45 5.05
CA GLN A 67 -22.92 -3.96 5.29
C GLN A 67 -23.95 -2.84 5.47
N GLU A 68 -23.56 -1.73 6.09
CA GLU A 68 -24.45 -0.60 6.40
C GLU A 68 -24.65 0.34 5.21
N LEU A 69 -23.59 0.61 4.44
CA LEU A 69 -23.55 1.63 3.40
C LEU A 69 -23.42 1.07 1.98
N GLY A 70 -23.00 -0.20 1.86
CA GLY A 70 -22.64 -0.83 0.60
C GLY A 70 -21.20 -0.53 0.18
N TYR A 71 -20.57 -1.52 -0.47
CA TYR A 71 -19.17 -1.46 -0.93
C TYR A 71 -18.82 -0.18 -1.70
N ALA A 72 -19.69 0.26 -2.63
CA ALA A 72 -19.39 1.43 -3.47
C ALA A 72 -19.20 2.74 -2.68
N GLU A 73 -19.94 2.93 -1.58
CA GLU A 73 -19.79 4.13 -0.75
C GLU A 73 -18.55 4.03 0.16
N VAL A 74 -18.22 2.84 0.64
CA VAL A 74 -16.99 2.59 1.40
C VAL A 74 -15.76 2.81 0.53
N ASP A 75 -15.75 2.25 -0.68
CA ASP A 75 -14.67 2.43 -1.67
C ASP A 75 -14.44 3.93 -1.96
N ARG A 76 -15.52 4.70 -2.14
CA ARG A 76 -15.45 6.17 -2.35
C ARG A 76 -14.77 6.88 -1.18
N ARG A 77 -15.13 6.54 0.06
CA ARG A 77 -14.56 7.15 1.28
C ARG A 77 -13.09 6.79 1.47
N VAL A 78 -12.75 5.53 1.20
CA VAL A 78 -11.36 5.06 1.20
C VAL A 78 -10.56 5.85 0.17
N GLN A 79 -11.05 5.97 -1.06
CA GLN A 79 -10.38 6.74 -2.12
C GLN A 79 -10.21 8.22 -1.74
N ALA A 80 -11.23 8.83 -1.12
CA ALA A 80 -11.15 10.21 -0.64
C ALA A 80 -10.08 10.39 0.46
N THR A 81 -9.90 9.41 1.34
CA THR A 81 -8.84 9.42 2.37
C THR A 81 -7.44 9.50 1.76
N PHE A 82 -7.22 8.81 0.64
CA PHE A 82 -5.94 8.82 -0.09
C PHE A 82 -5.77 9.97 -1.08
N SER A 83 -6.72 10.91 -1.11
CA SER A 83 -6.59 12.14 -1.92
C SER A 83 -5.58 13.14 -1.34
N VAL A 84 -5.01 12.86 -0.16
CA VAL A 84 -3.86 13.62 0.36
C VAL A 84 -2.67 13.49 -0.60
N PRO A 85 -1.92 14.58 -0.85
CA PRO A 85 -0.82 14.53 -1.82
C PRO A 85 0.32 13.65 -1.30
N PHE A 86 0.60 12.57 -2.01
CA PHE A 86 1.79 11.73 -1.84
C PHE A 86 2.93 12.19 -2.74
N ARG A 87 4.18 11.90 -2.35
CA ARG A 87 5.30 12.03 -3.29
C ARG A 87 5.12 10.97 -4.37
N ARG A 88 5.56 11.28 -5.58
CA ARG A 88 5.53 10.32 -6.70
C ARG A 88 6.31 9.04 -6.40
N SER A 89 7.29 9.11 -5.50
CA SER A 89 8.11 8.00 -5.05
C SER A 89 7.57 7.26 -3.83
N ASP A 90 6.50 7.76 -3.19
CA ASP A 90 5.79 6.99 -2.17
C ASP A 90 4.96 5.90 -2.86
N ILE A 91 4.87 4.74 -2.22
CA ILE A 91 4.15 3.57 -2.77
C ILE A 91 3.11 3.14 -1.73
N VAL A 92 1.84 3.22 -2.10
CA VAL A 92 0.72 2.74 -1.30
C VAL A 92 0.18 1.47 -1.94
N ALA A 93 -0.11 0.44 -1.15
CA ALA A 93 -0.71 -0.80 -1.64
C ALA A 93 -1.56 -1.51 -0.58
N PRO A 94 -2.61 -2.27 -0.97
CA PRO A 94 -3.30 -3.19 -0.08
C PRO A 94 -2.38 -4.32 0.35
N TRP A 95 -2.63 -4.92 1.52
CA TRP A 95 -1.78 -5.98 2.07
C TRP A 95 -2.41 -7.38 2.00
N TYR A 96 -3.03 -7.90 3.07
CA TYR A 96 -3.72 -9.20 2.99
C TYR A 96 -5.23 -9.05 2.80
N SER A 97 -5.86 -8.22 3.63
CA SER A 97 -7.30 -7.99 3.59
C SER A 97 -7.62 -6.60 3.05
N GLY A 98 -8.85 -6.44 2.54
CA GLY A 98 -9.30 -5.21 1.89
C GLY A 98 -9.36 -3.98 2.82
N ASP A 99 -9.08 -4.15 4.10
CA ASP A 99 -8.96 -3.15 5.18
C ASP A 99 -7.48 -2.82 5.55
N GLU A 100 -6.52 -3.64 5.13
CA GLU A 100 -5.09 -3.45 5.41
C GLU A 100 -4.36 -2.75 4.26
N LEU A 101 -3.45 -1.85 4.62
CA LEU A 101 -2.62 -1.12 3.66
C LEU A 101 -1.18 -1.02 4.16
N VAL A 102 -0.26 -0.91 3.20
CA VAL A 102 1.14 -0.61 3.45
C VAL A 102 1.51 0.64 2.66
N ILE A 103 2.30 1.50 3.29
CA ILE A 103 2.90 2.67 2.65
C ILE A 103 4.41 2.58 2.79
N LEU A 104 5.12 2.61 1.66
CA LEU A 104 6.56 2.85 1.61
C LEU A 104 6.78 4.34 1.32
N PHE A 105 7.48 5.01 2.23
CA PHE A 105 7.79 6.43 2.10
C PHE A 105 9.18 6.67 1.55
N ASP A 106 9.28 7.60 0.60
CA ASP A 106 10.53 8.23 0.18
C ASP A 106 10.76 9.53 0.97
N SER A 107 10.70 9.40 2.29
CA SER A 107 11.00 10.45 3.25
C SER A 107 11.61 9.85 4.50
N GLU A 108 12.18 10.71 5.34
CA GLU A 108 12.58 10.33 6.69
C GLU A 108 11.35 10.10 7.59
N ARG A 109 11.58 9.49 8.75
CA ARG A 109 10.52 9.11 9.70
C ARG A 109 9.58 10.26 10.06
N ILE A 110 10.11 11.45 10.34
CA ILE A 110 9.30 12.64 10.67
C ILE A 110 8.35 13.01 9.52
N GLY A 111 8.78 12.84 8.27
CA GLY A 111 7.94 13.08 7.10
C GLY A 111 6.81 12.05 6.99
N ALA A 112 7.12 10.78 7.25
CA ALA A 112 6.13 9.71 7.27
C ALA A 112 5.10 9.90 8.40
N GLU A 113 5.55 10.22 9.62
CA GLU A 113 4.69 10.50 10.78
C GLU A 113 3.69 11.63 10.48
N ARG A 114 4.18 12.76 9.95
CA ARG A 114 3.30 13.87 9.54
C ARG A 114 2.31 13.46 8.46
N LYS A 115 2.72 12.63 7.50
CA LYS A 115 1.81 12.13 6.46
C LYS A 115 0.74 11.21 7.05
N MET A 116 1.10 10.39 8.03
CA MET A 116 0.15 9.54 8.75
C MET A 116 -0.86 10.37 9.57
N GLU A 117 -0.43 11.47 10.17
CA GLU A 117 -1.34 12.41 10.84
C GLU A 117 -2.32 13.06 9.84
N GLU A 118 -1.82 13.51 8.69
CA GLU A 118 -2.67 14.05 7.61
C GLU A 118 -3.70 13.02 7.12
N LEU A 119 -3.28 11.76 6.95
CA LEU A 119 -4.16 10.65 6.58
C LEU A 119 -5.23 10.39 7.65
N ALA A 120 -4.87 10.45 8.93
CA ALA A 120 -5.82 10.24 10.01
C ALA A 120 -6.89 11.34 10.04
N VAL A 121 -6.51 12.60 9.78
CA VAL A 121 -7.46 13.71 9.64
C VAL A 121 -8.37 13.52 8.43
N ALA A 122 -7.82 13.11 7.29
CA ALA A 122 -8.59 12.84 6.07
C ALA A 122 -9.58 11.68 6.25
N ALA A 123 -9.15 10.59 6.90
CA ALA A 123 -10.01 9.46 7.22
C ALA A 123 -11.16 9.88 8.13
N ALA A 124 -10.87 10.63 9.19
CA ALA A 124 -11.88 11.13 10.11
C ALA A 124 -12.93 12.02 9.41
N ALA A 125 -12.51 12.81 8.41
CA ALA A 125 -13.43 13.62 7.60
C ALA A 125 -14.41 12.78 6.76
N GLU A 126 -14.01 11.57 6.35
CA GLU A 126 -14.86 10.60 5.65
C GLU A 126 -15.60 9.64 6.61
N GLY A 127 -15.48 9.86 7.93
CA GLY A 127 -16.08 9.00 8.95
C GLY A 127 -15.40 7.63 9.08
N LEU A 128 -14.14 7.54 8.69
CA LEU A 128 -13.28 6.37 8.84
C LEU A 128 -12.27 6.58 9.97
N SER A 129 -11.76 5.49 10.52
CA SER A 129 -10.59 5.49 11.39
C SER A 129 -9.70 4.31 11.07
N PHE A 130 -8.45 4.38 11.54
CA PHE A 130 -7.49 3.30 11.39
C PHE A 130 -6.46 3.32 12.51
N LYS A 131 -5.84 2.17 12.71
CA LYS A 131 -4.62 2.02 13.51
C LYS A 131 -3.44 1.86 12.58
N PHE A 132 -2.26 2.26 13.05
CA PHE A 132 -1.06 2.12 12.26
C PHE A 132 0.18 1.97 13.13
N ASP A 133 1.24 1.44 12.53
CA ASP A 133 2.60 1.48 13.07
C ASP A 133 3.59 1.84 11.97
N ILE A 134 4.71 2.47 12.35
CA ILE A 134 5.76 2.93 11.44
C ILE A 134 7.06 2.23 11.81
N GLY A 135 7.73 1.65 10.82
CA GLY A 135 9.01 0.97 10.95
C GLY A 135 10.07 1.51 9.99
N GLU A 136 11.32 1.19 10.30
CA GLU A 136 12.43 1.33 9.36
C GLU A 136 12.68 0.00 8.66
N TRP A 137 12.96 0.04 7.37
CA TRP A 137 13.38 -1.11 6.57
C TRP A 137 14.78 -0.85 6.01
N ASP A 138 15.74 -1.72 6.35
CA ASP A 138 17.09 -1.68 5.79
C ASP A 138 17.15 -2.57 4.53
N VAL A 139 16.98 -1.93 3.37
CA VAL A 139 16.85 -2.61 2.08
C VAL A 139 18.07 -3.47 1.80
N GLY A 140 17.83 -4.78 1.65
CA GLY A 140 18.87 -5.77 1.36
C GLY A 140 19.54 -6.39 2.59
N LYS A 141 19.13 -6.03 3.81
CA LYS A 141 19.50 -6.75 5.05
C LYS A 141 18.39 -7.66 5.56
N GLU A 142 17.15 -7.23 5.42
CA GLU A 142 15.97 -8.00 5.83
C GLU A 142 14.88 -7.94 4.74
N PRO A 143 14.07 -9.00 4.59
CA PRO A 143 12.89 -8.98 3.73
C PRO A 143 11.89 -7.92 4.20
N VAL A 144 11.25 -7.21 3.25
CA VAL A 144 10.21 -6.23 3.59
C VAL A 144 9.00 -6.88 4.28
N ASP A 145 8.71 -8.14 3.94
CA ASP A 145 7.60 -8.90 4.53
C ASP A 145 7.79 -9.09 6.04
N ASP A 146 9.02 -9.37 6.50
CA ASP A 146 9.32 -9.56 7.92
C ASP A 146 9.14 -8.25 8.71
N VAL A 147 9.53 -7.12 8.11
CA VAL A 147 9.32 -5.78 8.69
C VAL A 147 7.83 -5.51 8.82
N ILE A 148 7.07 -5.72 7.75
CA ILE A 148 5.62 -5.48 7.75
C ILE A 148 4.92 -6.40 8.76
N GLU A 149 5.30 -7.67 8.85
CA GLU A 149 4.74 -8.60 9.84
C GLU A 149 4.99 -8.12 11.29
N GLY A 150 6.16 -7.53 11.55
CA GLY A 150 6.47 -6.86 12.81
C GLY A 150 5.49 -5.73 13.12
N LEU A 151 5.25 -4.85 12.14
CA LEU A 151 4.30 -3.73 12.27
C LEU A 151 2.86 -4.21 12.46
N THR A 152 2.43 -5.24 11.71
CA THR A 152 1.11 -5.85 11.84
C THR A 152 0.89 -6.36 13.27
N ARG A 153 1.88 -7.06 13.86
CA ARG A 153 1.77 -7.51 15.26
C ARG A 153 1.60 -6.35 16.23
N ASN A 154 2.33 -5.26 16.04
CA ASN A 154 2.22 -4.08 16.90
C ASN A 154 0.84 -3.43 16.81
N VAL A 155 0.28 -3.30 15.61
CA VAL A 155 -1.08 -2.78 15.40
C VAL A 155 -2.14 -3.69 16.06
N MET A 156 -1.99 -5.02 15.95
CA MET A 156 -2.91 -5.96 16.60
C MET A 156 -2.84 -5.89 18.13
N LEU A 157 -1.67 -5.64 18.70
CA LEU A 157 -1.52 -5.40 20.14
C LEU A 157 -2.23 -4.11 20.57
N GLN A 158 -2.13 -3.02 19.80
CA GLN A 158 -2.83 -1.77 20.07
C GLN A 158 -4.36 -1.96 20.14
N LYS A 159 -4.93 -2.69 19.17
CA LYS A 159 -6.36 -3.01 19.14
C LYS A 159 -6.79 -3.83 20.37
N THR A 160 -6.01 -4.84 20.72
CA THR A 160 -6.30 -5.72 21.87
C THR A 160 -6.30 -4.95 23.19
N ASP A 161 -5.35 -4.04 23.39
CA ASP A 161 -5.27 -3.22 24.61
C ASP A 161 -6.45 -2.24 24.76
N GLU A 162 -6.94 -1.69 23.65
CA GLU A 162 -8.10 -0.79 23.65
C GLU A 162 -9.40 -1.53 23.97
N GLU A 163 -9.61 -2.71 23.39
CA GLU A 163 -10.76 -3.56 23.73
C GLU A 163 -10.78 -3.91 25.23
N GLN A 164 -9.62 -4.21 25.81
CA GLN A 164 -9.52 -4.50 27.25
C GLN A 164 -9.81 -3.27 28.12
N LYS A 165 -9.43 -2.07 27.68
CA LYS A 165 -9.73 -0.81 28.38
C LYS A 165 -11.20 -0.43 28.27
N SER A 166 -11.84 -0.64 27.12
CA SER A 166 -13.25 -0.32 26.91
C SER A 166 -14.21 -1.25 27.67
N ARG A 167 -13.74 -2.42 28.14
CA ARG A 167 -14.52 -3.39 28.93
C ARG A 167 -14.39 -3.21 30.45
N ARG A 168 -13.61 -2.22 30.91
CA ARG A 168 -13.43 -1.89 32.33
C ARG A 168 -14.16 -0.61 32.69
#